data_AF-A0A0K0D2H6-F1
#
_entry.id   AF-A0A0K0D2H6-F1
#
_cell.length_a   1.000
_cell.length_b   1.000
_cell.length_c   1.000
_cell.angle_alpha   90.00
_cell.angle_beta   90.00
_cell.angle_gamma   90.00
#
_symmetry.space_group_name_H-M   'P 1'
#
loop_
_entity.id
_entity.type
_entity.pdbx_description
1 polymer ?
#
loop_
_entity_poly.entity_id
_entity_poly.type
_entity_poly.pdbx_seq_one_letter_code
_entity_poly.pdbx_strand_id
1 'polypeptide(L)'
;MRNFSMELILKVNMQIYLVNLNDKCRLMITTSVRDDGMPDEGEHCPQVMDVLVYCVDSAPSLVNYSRVAQFEYVMFGRVYWIEGDDSGSNGARIAAYASFRGLLMRLKGGIF
;
A
#
# COMPACT_ATOMS: atom_id res chain seq x y z
N MET A 1 9.12 6.72 19.41
CA MET A 1 8.17 6.33 18.34
C MET A 1 7.02 7.32 18.40
N ARG A 2 6.90 8.25 17.44
CA ARG A 2 5.78 9.22 17.43
C ARG A 2 4.53 8.47 17.01
N ASN A 3 3.50 8.52 17.85
CA ASN A 3 2.20 7.95 17.52
C ASN A 3 1.40 9.03 16.79
N PHE A 4 1.00 8.74 15.56
CA PHE A 4 0.26 9.68 14.73
C PHE A 4 -1.20 9.28 14.69
N SER A 5 -2.10 10.23 14.97
CA SER A 5 -3.54 9.99 14.94
C SER A 5 -4.02 9.94 13.49
N MET A 6 -3.98 8.74 12.89
CA MET A 6 -4.45 8.45 11.53
C MET A 6 -5.64 7.50 11.56
N GLU A 7 -6.53 7.64 10.58
CA GLU A 7 -7.69 6.78 10.35
C GLU A 7 -7.57 6.15 8.95
N LEU A 8 -7.77 4.83 8.88
CA LEU A 8 -7.71 4.06 7.64
C LEU A 8 -9.06 3.39 7.39
N ILE A 9 -9.61 3.59 6.19
CA ILE A 9 -10.67 2.75 5.63
C ILE A 9 -10.07 2.04 4.42
N LEU A 10 -10.19 0.72 4.36
CA LEU A 10 -9.62 -0.09 3.29
C LEU A 10 -10.56 -1.25 2.94
N LYS A 11 -10.90 -1.41 1.66
CA LYS A 11 -11.54 -2.62 1.15
C LYS A 11 -10.47 -3.69 0.87
N VAL A 12 -10.67 -4.89 1.41
CA VAL A 12 -9.78 -6.05 1.22
C VAL A 12 -10.57 -7.23 0.66
N ASN A 13 -9.90 -8.10 -0.09
CA ASN A 13 -10.50 -9.36 -0.56
C ASN A 13 -10.37 -10.45 0.52
N MET A 14 -11.43 -10.64 1.31
CA MET A 14 -11.45 -11.61 2.42
C MET A 14 -11.45 -13.08 1.99
N GLN A 15 -11.65 -13.39 0.69
CA GLN A 15 -11.56 -14.77 0.20
C GLN A 15 -10.10 -15.26 0.16
N ILE A 16 -9.15 -14.35 -0.07
CA ILE A 16 -7.73 -14.69 -0.22
C ILE A 16 -6.88 -14.20 0.95
N TYR A 17 -7.34 -13.19 1.69
CA TYR A 17 -6.67 -12.67 2.88
C TYR A 17 -7.69 -12.42 3.97
N LEU A 18 -7.80 -13.36 4.91
CA LEU A 18 -8.76 -13.29 6.00
C LEU A 18 -8.29 -12.27 7.04
N VAL A 19 -9.19 -11.35 7.41
CA VAL A 19 -8.94 -10.35 8.46
C VAL A 19 -10.04 -10.47 9.51
N ASN A 20 -9.64 -10.53 10.77
CA ASN A 20 -10.54 -10.60 11.91
C ASN A 20 -10.60 -9.28 12.67
N LEU A 21 -11.66 -9.10 13.44
CA LEU A 21 -11.78 -7.97 14.35
C LEU A 21 -10.65 -7.99 15.39
N ASN A 22 -10.04 -6.83 15.63
CA ASN A 22 -8.89 -6.62 16.51
C ASN A 22 -7.54 -7.14 16.00
N ASP A 23 -7.46 -7.61 14.76
CA ASP A 23 -6.17 -7.94 14.15
C ASP A 23 -5.30 -6.68 14.05
N LYS A 24 -4.02 -6.83 14.41
CA LYS A 24 -3.00 -5.80 14.22
C LYS A 24 -2.29 -6.07 12.91
N CYS A 25 -2.34 -5.12 11.99
CA CYS A 25 -1.67 -5.24 10.71
C CYS A 25 -0.51 -4.26 10.57
N ARG A 26 0.49 -4.66 9.76
CA ARG A 26 1.57 -3.78 9.31
C ARG A 26 1.25 -3.34 7.88
N LEU A 27 0.99 -2.04 7.69
CA LEU A 27 0.72 -1.45 6.39
C LEU A 27 1.97 -0.71 5.88
N MET A 28 2.30 -0.90 4.61
CA MET A 28 3.29 -0.10 3.89
C MET A 28 2.68 0.40 2.57
N ILE A 29 2.86 1.69 2.29
CA ILE A 29 2.51 2.30 1.01
C ILE A 29 3.81 2.70 0.34
N THR A 30 4.02 2.28 -0.90
CA THR A 30 5.24 2.57 -1.68
C THR A 30 4.87 2.83 -3.13
N THR A 31 5.65 3.69 -3.80
CA THR A 31 5.52 3.97 -5.24
C THR A 31 6.35 3.02 -6.09
N SER A 32 7.28 2.26 -5.49
CA SER A 32 8.11 1.27 -6.15
C SER A 32 8.26 0.03 -5.28
N VAL A 33 8.24 -1.15 -5.90
CA VAL A 33 8.51 -2.43 -5.24
C VAL A 33 10.01 -2.71 -5.17
N ARG A 34 10.81 -2.03 -6.00
CA ARG A 34 12.26 -2.19 -6.06
C ARG A 34 12.93 -1.65 -4.80
N ASP A 35 13.99 -2.31 -4.37
CA ASP A 35 14.81 -1.84 -3.24
C ASP A 35 15.91 -0.85 -3.65
N ASP A 36 16.12 -0.65 -4.95
CA ASP A 36 17.12 0.27 -5.50
C ASP A 36 16.68 1.75 -5.53
N GLY A 37 15.44 2.04 -5.14
CA GLY A 37 14.90 3.40 -5.11
C GLY A 37 14.63 4.01 -6.48
N MET A 38 14.78 3.25 -7.56
CA MET A 38 14.43 3.72 -8.89
C MET A 38 12.90 3.79 -9.05
N PRO A 39 12.38 4.81 -9.76
CA PRO A 39 10.96 4.90 -10.05
C PRO A 39 10.51 3.68 -10.85
N ASP A 40 9.27 3.26 -10.61
CA ASP A 40 8.64 2.19 -11.39
C ASP A 40 8.42 2.70 -12.83
N GLU A 41 8.97 2.01 -13.84
CA GLU A 41 8.96 2.46 -15.24
C GLU A 41 7.60 2.27 -15.93
N GLY A 42 6.56 1.92 -15.16
CA GLY A 42 5.18 1.84 -15.65
C GLY A 42 4.87 0.58 -16.46
N GLU A 43 5.88 -0.27 -16.74
CA GLU A 43 5.67 -1.57 -17.34
C GLU A 43 5.23 -2.55 -16.24
N HIS A 44 3.92 -2.63 -16.09
CA HIS A 44 3.29 -3.60 -15.21
C HIS A 44 3.49 -4.98 -15.81
N CYS A 45 4.56 -5.68 -15.43
CA CYS A 45 4.75 -7.08 -15.79
C CYS A 45 3.80 -7.93 -14.92
N PRO A 46 2.66 -8.45 -15.45
CA PRO A 46 1.84 -9.42 -14.71
C PRO A 46 2.66 -10.63 -14.29
N GLN A 47 3.70 -10.94 -15.07
CA GLN A 47 4.70 -11.95 -14.79
C GLN A 47 5.37 -11.75 -13.43
N VAL A 48 5.61 -10.52 -12.95
CA VAL A 48 6.28 -10.28 -11.65
C VAL A 48 5.33 -10.57 -10.48
N MET A 49 4.02 -10.36 -10.64
CA MET A 49 3.03 -10.76 -9.62
C MET A 49 2.73 -12.26 -9.65
N ASP A 50 2.61 -12.87 -10.83
CA ASP A 50 2.47 -14.33 -10.96
C ASP A 50 3.73 -15.06 -10.48
N VAL A 51 4.93 -14.49 -10.70
CA VAL A 51 6.21 -15.01 -10.23
C VAL A 51 6.38 -14.83 -8.73
N LEU A 52 5.91 -13.74 -8.11
CA LEU A 52 5.92 -13.62 -6.65
C LEU A 52 5.00 -14.65 -5.96
N VAL A 53 4.00 -15.17 -6.67
CA VAL A 53 3.13 -16.26 -6.18
C VAL A 53 3.72 -17.66 -6.46
N TYR A 54 4.58 -17.83 -7.47
CA TYR A 54 5.15 -19.13 -7.86
C TYR A 54 6.64 -19.36 -7.55
N CYS A 55 7.40 -18.33 -7.14
CA CYS A 55 8.86 -18.38 -7.14
C CYS A 55 9.51 -17.99 -5.81
N VAL A 56 8.90 -18.40 -4.68
CA VAL A 56 9.62 -18.37 -3.40
C VAL A 56 10.84 -19.32 -3.43
N ASP A 57 10.84 -20.35 -4.28
CA ASP A 57 11.87 -21.40 -4.23
C ASP A 57 12.84 -21.51 -5.44
N SER A 58 12.64 -20.78 -6.56
CA SER A 58 13.31 -21.17 -7.84
C SER A 58 13.92 -20.09 -8.74
N ALA A 59 13.98 -18.79 -8.38
CA ALA A 59 14.49 -17.77 -9.30
C ALA A 59 15.59 -16.84 -8.70
N PRO A 60 16.87 -16.97 -9.10
CA PRO A 60 17.96 -16.11 -8.63
C PRO A 60 17.90 -14.66 -9.16
N SER A 61 16.90 -14.30 -9.99
CA SER A 61 16.70 -12.96 -10.57
C SER A 61 15.69 -12.07 -9.80
N LEU A 62 15.12 -12.55 -8.68
CA LEU A 62 14.14 -11.81 -7.87
C LEU A 62 14.76 -10.95 -6.75
N VAL A 63 16.09 -10.79 -6.75
CA VAL A 63 16.85 -10.02 -5.73
C VAL A 63 16.31 -8.60 -5.54
N ASN A 64 15.68 -8.01 -6.57
CA ASN A 64 15.16 -6.65 -6.52
C ASN A 64 13.76 -6.50 -5.88
N TYR A 65 13.08 -7.58 -5.49
CA TYR A 65 11.71 -7.54 -4.94
C TYR A 65 11.62 -7.93 -3.46
N SER A 66 12.73 -7.83 -2.71
CA SER A 66 12.79 -8.24 -1.29
C SER A 66 11.74 -7.53 -0.43
N ARG A 67 11.39 -6.30 -0.77
CA ARG A 67 10.33 -5.52 -0.08
C ARG A 67 8.98 -6.24 0.00
N VAL A 68 8.54 -6.86 -1.09
CA VAL A 68 7.21 -7.50 -1.14
C VAL A 68 7.21 -8.87 -0.46
N ALA A 69 8.32 -9.60 -0.49
CA ALA A 69 8.45 -10.88 0.19
C ALA A 69 8.20 -10.80 1.71
N GLN A 70 8.24 -9.59 2.30
CA GLN A 70 7.98 -9.35 3.71
C GLN A 70 6.50 -9.09 4.05
N PHE A 71 5.60 -9.08 3.06
CA PHE A 71 4.17 -8.79 3.24
C PHE A 71 3.31 -9.92 2.68
N GLU A 72 2.23 -10.22 3.39
CA GLU A 72 1.31 -11.32 3.04
C GLU A 72 0.27 -10.91 1.98
N TYR A 73 0.00 -9.61 1.88
CA TYR A 73 -1.03 -9.07 1.00
C TYR A 73 -0.52 -7.82 0.29
N VAL A 74 -0.63 -7.82 -1.04
CA VAL A 74 -0.15 -6.74 -1.91
C VAL A 74 -1.27 -6.27 -2.81
N MET A 75 -1.40 -4.95 -2.93
CA MET A 75 -2.32 -4.31 -3.86
C MET A 75 -1.59 -3.28 -4.70
N PHE A 76 -1.95 -3.20 -5.98
CA PHE A 76 -1.49 -2.14 -6.87
C PHE A 76 -2.67 -1.27 -7.31
N GLY A 77 -2.47 0.05 -7.27
CA GLY A 77 -3.54 1.01 -7.43
C GLY A 77 -3.02 2.42 -7.67
N ARG A 78 -3.95 3.36 -7.75
CA ARG A 78 -3.65 4.77 -7.98
C ARG A 78 -4.38 5.65 -6.97
N VAL A 79 -3.70 6.70 -6.51
CA VAL A 79 -4.34 7.81 -5.80
C VAL A 79 -5.15 8.60 -6.82
N TYR A 80 -6.41 8.88 -6.51
CA TYR A 80 -7.31 9.59 -7.44
C TYR A 80 -7.86 10.89 -6.86
N TRP A 81 -7.81 11.06 -5.54
CA TRP A 81 -8.30 12.27 -4.88
C TRP A 81 -7.49 12.55 -3.62
N ILE A 82 -7.18 13.82 -3.40
CA ILE A 82 -6.56 14.32 -2.17
C ILE A 82 -7.40 15.49 -1.72
N GLU A 83 -7.79 15.45 -0.45
CA GLU A 83 -8.66 16.44 0.19
C GLU A 83 -7.89 17.06 1.36
N GLY A 84 -7.79 18.39 1.38
CA GLY A 84 -7.22 19.16 2.48
C GLY A 84 -8.31 19.93 3.21
N ASP A 85 -8.22 19.99 4.54
CA ASP A 85 -9.03 20.87 5.37
C ASP A 85 -8.30 22.22 5.55
N ASP A 86 -8.70 23.24 4.79
CA ASP A 86 -8.14 24.60 4.80
C ASP A 86 -8.66 25.46 5.96
N SER A 87 -9.37 24.87 6.93
CA SER A 87 -9.76 25.60 8.15
C SER A 87 -8.50 25.94 8.95
N GLY A 88 -8.00 27.17 8.77
CA GLY A 88 -6.71 27.71 9.26
C GLY A 88 -6.49 27.78 10.78
N SER A 89 -7.00 26.80 11.51
CA SER A 89 -6.67 26.50 12.89
C SER A 89 -5.53 25.47 12.94
N ASN A 90 -4.67 25.53 13.96
CA ASN A 90 -3.55 24.62 14.19
C ASN A 90 -4.02 23.16 14.28
N GLY A 91 -4.16 22.48 13.13
CA GLY A 91 -4.70 21.12 13.07
C GLY A 91 -5.19 20.69 11.69
N ALA A 92 -4.64 21.24 10.60
CA ALA A 92 -5.01 20.86 9.24
C ALA A 92 -4.91 19.34 9.05
N ARG A 93 -6.00 18.73 8.56
CA ARG A 93 -6.07 17.29 8.28
C ARG A 93 -6.18 17.07 6.78
N ILE A 94 -5.44 16.09 6.29
CA ILE A 94 -5.50 15.65 4.89
C ILE A 94 -6.13 14.26 4.84
N ALA A 95 -6.96 14.03 3.84
CA ALA A 95 -7.42 12.72 3.44
C ALA A 95 -6.93 12.38 2.02
N ALA A 96 -6.28 11.24 1.87
CA ALA A 96 -5.88 10.69 0.58
C ALA A 96 -6.76 9.50 0.22
N TYR A 97 -7.19 9.44 -1.05
CA TYR A 97 -8.06 8.39 -1.57
C TYR A 97 -7.38 7.64 -2.70
N ALA A 98 -7.39 6.32 -2.62
CA ALA A 98 -6.79 5.44 -3.62
C ALA A 98 -7.74 4.33 -4.05
N SER A 99 -7.56 3.84 -5.28
CA SER A 99 -8.29 2.72 -5.86
C SER A 99 -7.32 1.64 -6.31
N PHE A 100 -7.52 0.43 -5.80
CA PHE A 100 -6.79 -0.79 -6.14
C PHE A 100 -7.73 -1.69 -6.95
N ARG A 101 -7.83 -1.42 -8.25
CA ARG A 101 -8.73 -2.13 -9.19
C ARG A 101 -10.19 -2.19 -8.70
N GLY A 102 -10.67 -1.12 -8.06
CA GLY A 102 -12.04 -1.03 -7.51
C GLY A 102 -12.14 -1.25 -6.00
N LEU A 103 -11.09 -1.78 -5.35
CA LEU A 103 -10.99 -1.77 -3.89
C LEU A 103 -10.55 -0.38 -3.43
N LEU A 104 -11.41 0.30 -2.67
CA LEU A 104 -11.21 1.68 -2.27
C LEU A 104 -10.45 1.77 -0.95
N MET A 105 -9.62 2.81 -0.84
CA MET A 105 -8.92 3.19 0.38
C MET A 105 -9.10 4.67 0.66
N ARG A 106 -9.25 5.02 1.94
CA ARG A 106 -9.13 6.38 2.47
C ARG A 106 -8.16 6.36 3.64
N LEU A 107 -7.12 7.20 3.57
CA LEU A 107 -6.20 7.44 4.67
C LEU A 107 -6.31 8.91 5.10
N LYS A 108 -6.72 9.16 6.35
CA LYS A 108 -6.87 10.51 6.90
C LYS A 108 -5.93 10.72 8.08
N GLY A 109 -5.20 11.83 8.09
CA GLY A 109 -4.21 12.15 9.11
C GLY A 109 -4.01 13.66 9.29
N GLY A 110 -3.39 14.06 10.39
CA GLY A 110 -2.93 15.44 10.58
C GLY A 110 -1.66 15.70 9.76
N ILE A 111 -1.52 16.93 9.26
CA ILE A 111 -0.26 17.45 8.74
C ILE A 111 0.56 17.92 9.95
N PHE A 112 1.77 17.39 10.15
CA PHE A 112 2.63 17.75 11.28
C PHE A 112 3.44 19.01 10.99
#